data_AF-A0A2E0Q9V8-F1
#
_entry.id   AF-A0A2E0Q9V8-F1
#
_cell.length_a   1.000
_cell.length_b   1.000
_cell.length_c   1.000
_cell.angle_alpha   90.00
_cell.angle_beta   90.00
_cell.angle_gamma   90.00
#
_symmetry.space_group_name_H-M   'P 1'
#
loop_
_entity.id
_entity.type
_entity.pdbx_description
1 polymer ?
#
loop_
_entity_poly.entity_id
_entity_poly.type
_entity_poly.pdbx_seq_one_letter_code
_entity_poly.pdbx_strand_id
1 'polypeptide(L)'
;MKCTKSKKGFTLVELSIVLVIISLIVASVLVGQDLIRAAEINKLISEHDDYASAVATFRLRYNGLAGDIDGSVFGFSGDGDNNGVLDPGIDDASSLAATSENVYFWSHLGATGAQLISGSFTPALFDVSTDNMDDILPESAIGTVNWGVYANSSIDVNYFVLGPANDSSNGTDGKYNTEDALTPLDAYSIDIKLDDGLPNQGYVRAGEGSNTDAWTLPDGDTTCANSGVEQDSGTYNLDATAIACTLRFEMRY
;
A
#
# COMPACT_ATOMS: atom_id res chain seq x y z
N MET A 1 -14.08 -68.84 29.75
CA MET A 1 -14.40 -68.62 28.32
C MET A 1 -14.36 -67.12 28.04
N LYS A 2 -13.41 -66.64 27.21
CA LYS A 2 -13.37 -65.24 26.77
C LYS A 2 -14.06 -65.16 25.40
N CYS A 3 -15.18 -64.42 25.32
CA CYS A 3 -15.90 -64.16 24.09
C CYS A 3 -15.16 -63.06 23.31
N THR A 4 -14.64 -63.39 22.12
CA THR A 4 -13.96 -62.44 21.24
C THR A 4 -15.02 -61.71 20.40
N LYS A 5 -15.20 -60.41 20.66
CA LYS A 5 -16.07 -59.54 19.85
C LYS A 5 -15.50 -59.47 18.42
N SER A 6 -16.30 -59.86 17.42
CA SER A 6 -15.97 -59.64 16.00
C SER A 6 -15.81 -58.14 15.75
N LYS A 7 -14.61 -57.71 15.33
CA LYS A 7 -14.38 -56.34 14.86
C LYS A 7 -14.90 -56.26 13.42
N LYS A 8 -15.95 -55.48 13.18
CA LYS A 8 -16.39 -55.13 11.83
C LYS A 8 -15.32 -54.24 11.20
N GLY A 9 -14.72 -54.69 10.10
CA GLY A 9 -13.83 -53.87 9.27
C GLY A 9 -14.62 -52.93 8.37
N PHE A 10 -14.01 -51.81 7.99
CA PHE A 10 -14.58 -50.89 7.00
C PHE A 10 -14.64 -51.57 5.63
N THR A 11 -15.71 -51.32 4.88
CA THR A 11 -15.83 -51.80 3.50
C THR A 11 -14.97 -50.95 2.57
N LEU A 12 -14.51 -51.56 1.47
CA LEU A 12 -13.71 -50.87 0.45
C LEU A 12 -14.47 -49.68 -0.16
N VAL A 13 -15.80 -49.84 -0.32
CA VAL A 13 -16.69 -48.79 -0.82
C VAL A 13 -16.78 -47.61 0.16
N GLU A 14 -16.95 -47.88 1.46
CA GLU A 14 -16.98 -46.83 2.49
C GLU A 14 -15.68 -46.02 2.51
N LEU A 15 -14.52 -46.68 2.43
CA LEU A 15 -13.24 -45.97 2.37
C LEU A 15 -13.07 -45.17 1.07
N SER A 16 -13.56 -45.71 -0.06
CA SER A 16 -13.42 -45.05 -1.37
C SER A 16 -14.18 -43.73 -1.46
N ILE A 17 -15.41 -43.67 -0.90
CA ILE A 17 -16.21 -42.45 -0.90
C ILE A 17 -15.57 -41.39 0.01
N VAL A 18 -15.03 -41.81 1.16
CA VAL A 18 -14.34 -40.91 2.07
C VAL A 18 -13.11 -40.28 1.40
N LEU A 19 -12.29 -41.06 0.70
CA LEU A 19 -11.12 -40.54 0.00
C LEU A 19 -11.50 -39.56 -1.12
N VAL A 20 -12.55 -39.87 -1.89
CA VAL A 20 -13.05 -38.96 -2.94
C VAL A 20 -13.50 -37.63 -2.34
N ILE A 21 -14.26 -37.65 -1.24
CA ILE A 21 -14.73 -36.42 -0.58
C ILE A 21 -13.54 -35.59 -0.08
N ILE A 22 -12.55 -36.21 0.56
CA ILE A 22 -11.35 -35.50 1.02
C ILE A 22 -10.60 -34.87 -0.15
N SER A 23 -10.40 -35.60 -1.26
CA SER A 23 -9.75 -35.07 -2.45
C SER A 23 -10.49 -33.87 -3.04
N LEU A 24 -11.82 -33.93 -3.12
CA LEU A 24 -12.64 -32.83 -3.62
C LEU A 24 -12.56 -31.60 -2.71
N ILE A 25 -12.60 -31.79 -1.39
CA ILE A 25 -12.47 -30.70 -0.43
C ILE A 25 -11.10 -30.03 -0.56
N VAL A 26 -10.01 -30.80 -0.61
CA VAL A 26 -8.65 -30.25 -0.73
C VAL A 26 -8.50 -29.45 -2.02
N ALA A 27 -8.97 -29.98 -3.16
CA ALA A 27 -8.94 -29.25 -4.43
C ALA A 27 -9.79 -27.97 -4.38
N SER A 28 -10.94 -27.99 -3.71
CA SER A 28 -11.83 -26.83 -3.60
C SER A 28 -11.24 -25.72 -2.72
N VAL A 29 -10.54 -26.08 -1.65
CA VAL A 29 -9.91 -25.11 -0.73
C VAL A 29 -8.76 -24.37 -1.42
N LEU A 30 -7.92 -25.06 -2.20
CA LEU A 30 -6.81 -24.43 -2.92
C LEU A 30 -7.32 -23.36 -3.90
N VAL A 31 -8.30 -23.71 -4.74
CA VAL A 31 -8.92 -22.75 -5.66
C VAL A 31 -9.61 -21.60 -4.90
N GLY A 32 -10.22 -21.91 -3.74
CA GLY A 32 -10.85 -20.90 -2.89
C GLY A 32 -9.85 -19.87 -2.36
N GLN A 33 -8.64 -20.29 -1.99
CA GLN A 33 -7.58 -19.40 -1.52
C GLN A 33 -7.10 -18.45 -2.62
N ASP A 34 -6.89 -18.95 -3.84
CA ASP A 34 -6.49 -18.12 -4.99
C ASP A 34 -7.56 -17.07 -5.33
N LEU A 35 -8.84 -17.44 -5.26
CA LEU A 35 -9.96 -16.50 -5.48
C LEU A 35 -10.04 -15.42 -4.41
N ILE A 36 -9.81 -15.77 -3.14
CA ILE A 36 -9.77 -14.79 -2.05
C ILE A 36 -8.61 -13.82 -2.27
N ARG A 37 -7.41 -14.33 -2.58
CA ARG A 37 -6.25 -13.47 -2.84
C ARG A 37 -6.48 -12.54 -4.02
N ALA A 38 -7.05 -13.04 -5.12
CA ALA A 38 -7.41 -12.20 -6.26
C ALA A 38 -8.44 -11.12 -5.91
N ALA A 39 -9.39 -11.41 -5.01
CA ALA A 39 -10.36 -10.44 -4.52
C ALA A 39 -9.71 -9.35 -3.65
N GLU A 40 -8.77 -9.71 -2.79
CA GLU A 40 -7.97 -8.75 -2.00
C GLU A 40 -7.19 -7.80 -2.91
N ILE A 41 -6.52 -8.33 -3.92
CA ILE A 41 -5.77 -7.53 -4.91
C ILE A 41 -6.70 -6.58 -5.69
N ASN A 42 -7.87 -7.05 -6.11
CA ASN A 42 -8.83 -6.18 -6.80
C ASN A 42 -9.40 -5.10 -5.86
N LYS A 43 -9.57 -5.41 -4.58
CA LYS A 43 -10.02 -4.43 -3.58
C LYS A 43 -8.98 -3.34 -3.39
N LEU A 44 -7.69 -3.70 -3.30
CA LEU A 44 -6.59 -2.75 -3.22
C LEU A 44 -6.56 -1.79 -4.43
N ILE A 45 -6.72 -2.32 -5.64
CA ILE A 45 -6.79 -1.50 -6.86
C ILE A 45 -7.99 -0.54 -6.80
N SER A 46 -9.15 -1.02 -6.36
CA SER A 46 -10.34 -0.17 -6.20
C SER A 46 -10.13 0.96 -5.18
N GLU A 47 -9.44 0.69 -4.06
CA GLU A 47 -9.11 1.73 -3.07
C GLU A 47 -8.21 2.81 -3.66
N HIS A 48 -7.19 2.40 -4.41
CA HIS A 48 -6.33 3.32 -5.13
C HIS A 48 -7.13 4.20 -6.11
N ASP A 49 -8.02 3.62 -6.91
CA ASP A 49 -8.86 4.36 -7.86
C ASP A 49 -9.81 5.34 -7.15
N ASP A 50 -10.35 4.96 -5.99
CA ASP A 50 -11.17 5.83 -5.15
C ASP A 50 -10.36 7.03 -4.64
N TYR A 51 -9.10 6.83 -4.24
CA TYR A 51 -8.22 7.93 -3.83
C TYR A 51 -7.82 8.84 -4.99
N ALA A 52 -7.50 8.28 -6.16
CA ALA A 52 -7.21 9.07 -7.35
C ALA A 52 -8.42 9.94 -7.75
N SER A 53 -9.63 9.39 -7.70
CA SER A 53 -10.89 10.12 -7.93
C SER A 53 -11.14 11.22 -6.88
N ALA A 54 -10.84 10.94 -5.62
CA ALA A 54 -10.92 11.92 -4.54
C ALA A 54 -9.95 13.09 -4.74
N VAL A 55 -8.69 12.82 -5.11
CA VAL A 55 -7.70 13.86 -5.42
C VAL A 55 -8.15 14.72 -6.60
N ALA A 56 -8.62 14.11 -7.69
CA ALA A 56 -9.13 14.85 -8.85
C ALA A 56 -10.32 15.75 -8.46
N THR A 57 -11.24 15.23 -7.66
CA THR A 57 -12.41 15.99 -7.17
C THR A 57 -11.98 17.15 -6.27
N PHE A 58 -11.02 16.92 -5.37
CA PHE A 58 -10.46 17.95 -4.50
C PHE A 58 -9.84 19.08 -5.32
N ARG A 59 -9.02 18.72 -6.32
CA ARG A 59 -8.38 19.67 -7.22
C ARG A 59 -9.38 20.52 -8.00
N LEU A 60 -10.46 19.92 -8.49
CA LEU A 60 -11.53 20.66 -9.18
C LEU A 60 -12.26 21.64 -8.24
N ARG A 61 -12.37 21.31 -6.95
CA ARG A 61 -13.11 22.12 -5.96
C ARG A 61 -12.27 23.24 -5.37
N TYR A 62 -10.98 23.00 -5.13
CA TYR A 62 -10.08 23.90 -4.40
C TYR A 62 -8.94 24.47 -5.24
N ASN A 63 -8.83 24.08 -6.52
CA ASN A 63 -7.81 24.54 -7.46
C ASN A 63 -6.36 24.28 -6.98
N GLY A 64 -6.16 23.15 -6.31
CA GLY A 64 -4.88 22.71 -5.75
C GLY A 64 -4.96 21.28 -5.21
N LEU A 65 -3.84 20.68 -4.83
CA LEU A 65 -3.84 19.33 -4.28
C LEU A 65 -4.18 19.34 -2.78
N ALA A 66 -4.72 18.22 -2.29
CA ALA A 66 -4.87 18.02 -0.85
C ALA A 66 -3.48 18.05 -0.20
N GLY A 67 -3.34 18.59 1.01
CA GLY A 67 -2.03 18.85 1.64
C GLY A 67 -1.27 20.08 1.14
N ASP A 68 -1.24 20.30 -0.18
CA ASP A 68 -0.48 21.37 -0.87
C ASP A 68 -1.15 22.74 -0.83
N ILE A 69 -2.47 22.82 -0.68
CA ILE A 69 -3.15 24.13 -0.58
C ILE A 69 -2.91 24.82 0.77
N ASP A 70 -2.98 26.15 0.77
CA ASP A 70 -3.21 26.94 1.98
C ASP A 70 -4.59 26.59 2.56
N GLY A 71 -4.59 25.73 3.58
CA GLY A 71 -5.79 25.22 4.22
C GLY A 71 -6.61 26.33 4.89
N SER A 72 -5.96 27.39 5.38
CA SER A 72 -6.62 28.47 6.11
C SER A 72 -7.67 29.21 5.26
N VAL A 73 -7.44 29.31 3.95
CA VAL A 73 -8.36 29.92 2.97
C VAL A 73 -9.68 29.14 2.87
N PHE A 74 -9.63 27.83 3.08
CA PHE A 74 -10.76 26.93 2.87
C PHE A 74 -11.32 26.32 4.15
N GLY A 75 -10.76 26.70 5.31
CA GLY A 75 -11.17 26.19 6.63
C GLY A 75 -10.56 24.83 6.97
N PHE A 76 -9.45 24.46 6.33
CA PHE A 76 -8.62 23.32 6.69
C PHE A 76 -7.44 23.77 7.55
N SER A 77 -6.78 22.80 8.18
CA SER A 77 -5.53 23.02 8.91
C SER A 77 -4.35 22.70 7.99
N GLY A 78 -3.22 23.41 8.14
CA GLY A 78 -2.03 23.20 7.30
C GLY A 78 -1.90 24.31 6.26
N ASP A 79 -0.66 24.76 6.05
CA ASP A 79 -0.33 25.88 5.18
C ASP A 79 0.64 25.40 4.08
N GLY A 80 0.09 24.81 3.01
CA GLY A 80 0.87 24.47 1.82
C GLY A 80 1.07 25.66 0.88
N ASP A 81 1.99 25.54 -0.08
CA ASP A 81 2.37 26.62 -0.99
C ASP A 81 1.67 26.57 -2.37
N ASN A 82 0.88 25.52 -2.60
CA ASN A 82 0.12 25.24 -3.82
C ASN A 82 1.01 25.14 -5.06
N ASN A 83 2.22 24.57 -4.92
CA ASN A 83 3.19 24.37 -6.00
C ASN A 83 2.96 23.06 -6.79
N GLY A 84 2.06 22.19 -6.31
CA GLY A 84 1.71 20.92 -6.96
C GLY A 84 2.56 19.72 -6.55
N VAL A 85 3.44 19.87 -5.56
CA VAL A 85 4.32 18.85 -4.97
C VAL A 85 3.90 18.69 -3.51
N LEU A 86 3.79 17.45 -3.01
CA LEU A 86 3.45 17.17 -1.62
C LEU A 86 4.73 17.08 -0.78
N ASP A 87 5.28 18.22 -0.39
CA ASP A 87 6.56 18.26 0.30
C ASP A 87 6.47 17.62 1.71
N PRO A 88 7.44 16.77 2.09
CA PRO A 88 7.38 16.00 3.32
C PRO A 88 7.98 16.76 4.52
N GLY A 89 7.91 18.09 4.48
CA GLY A 89 8.58 18.98 5.43
C GLY A 89 10.07 19.19 5.12
N ILE A 90 10.60 20.34 5.54
CA ILE A 90 12.02 20.68 5.44
C ILE A 90 12.79 19.91 6.53
N ASP A 91 14.04 19.52 6.24
CA ASP A 91 15.02 18.88 7.15
C ASP A 91 15.36 19.67 8.45
N ASP A 92 14.58 20.71 8.80
CA ASP A 92 14.77 21.55 9.99
C ASP A 92 13.62 21.31 10.99
N ALA A 93 13.92 20.50 12.01
CA ALA A 93 13.04 20.00 13.05
C ALA A 93 12.39 21.08 13.97
N SER A 94 12.48 22.36 13.63
CA SER A 94 12.07 23.47 14.50
C SER A 94 10.69 24.09 14.17
N SER A 95 10.02 23.72 13.06
CA SER A 95 8.65 24.20 12.73
C SER A 95 7.78 23.23 11.92
N LEU A 96 7.90 21.95 12.25
CA LEU A 96 7.52 20.77 11.45
C LEU A 96 6.04 20.58 11.10
N ALA A 97 5.10 21.12 11.90
CA ALA A 97 3.67 20.93 11.63
C ALA A 97 3.11 21.91 10.60
N ALA A 98 3.80 22.99 10.23
CA ALA A 98 3.21 24.01 9.35
C ALA A 98 3.57 23.81 7.86
N THR A 99 4.55 22.96 7.54
CA THR A 99 5.14 22.87 6.18
C THR A 99 5.18 21.45 5.60
N SER A 100 4.74 20.44 6.35
CA SER A 100 4.69 19.06 5.87
C SER A 100 3.34 18.79 5.21
N GLU A 101 3.25 19.02 3.91
CA GLU A 101 1.99 18.97 3.15
C GLU A 101 1.42 17.55 3.05
N ASN A 102 2.30 16.56 2.93
CA ASN A 102 1.93 15.16 2.89
C ASN A 102 1.19 14.68 4.17
N VAL A 103 1.50 15.26 5.33
CA VAL A 103 0.84 14.97 6.62
C VAL A 103 -0.62 15.43 6.62
N TYR A 104 -0.91 16.53 5.92
CA TYR A 104 -2.27 17.07 5.83
C TYR A 104 -3.10 16.44 4.73
N PHE A 105 -2.47 15.78 3.75
CA PHE A 105 -3.12 15.20 2.57
C PHE A 105 -4.38 14.38 2.93
N TRP A 106 -4.24 13.39 3.81
CA TRP A 106 -5.36 12.50 4.15
C TRP A 106 -6.43 13.20 4.98
N SER A 107 -6.06 14.16 5.84
CA SER A 107 -7.02 14.97 6.59
C SER A 107 -7.86 15.87 5.68
N HIS A 108 -7.25 16.43 4.63
CA HIS A 108 -7.93 17.27 3.65
C HIS A 108 -8.93 16.46 2.83
N LEU A 109 -8.60 15.22 2.46
CA LEU A 109 -9.52 14.33 1.74
C LEU A 109 -10.59 13.72 2.66
N GLY A 110 -10.25 13.45 3.91
CA GLY A 110 -11.08 12.75 4.89
C GLY A 110 -12.28 13.55 5.42
N ALA A 111 -12.96 12.96 6.40
CA ALA A 111 -14.17 13.52 7.00
C ALA A 111 -13.94 14.83 7.78
N THR A 112 -12.70 15.11 8.18
CA THR A 112 -12.30 16.36 8.84
C THR A 112 -12.12 17.52 7.86
N GLY A 113 -12.03 17.24 6.56
CA GLY A 113 -11.87 18.21 5.48
C GLY A 113 -13.01 18.15 4.45
N ALA A 114 -12.70 17.66 3.26
CA ALA A 114 -13.59 17.67 2.10
C ALA A 114 -14.61 16.52 2.06
N GLN A 115 -14.46 15.50 2.92
CA GLN A 115 -15.31 14.30 3.00
C GLN A 115 -15.40 13.55 1.66
N LEU A 116 -14.26 13.40 0.98
CA LEU A 116 -14.14 12.68 -0.29
C LEU A 116 -13.78 11.21 -0.08
N ILE A 117 -13.11 10.89 1.03
CA ILE A 117 -12.79 9.52 1.43
C ILE A 117 -13.41 9.22 2.80
N SER A 118 -13.59 7.93 3.08
CA SER A 118 -14.03 7.47 4.40
C SER A 118 -12.88 7.51 5.39
N GLY A 119 -13.16 7.91 6.63
CA GLY A 119 -12.15 8.02 7.69
C GLY A 119 -11.94 9.46 8.14
N SER A 120 -11.44 9.62 9.36
CA SER A 120 -11.09 10.90 9.96
C SER A 120 -9.63 10.82 10.35
N PHE A 121 -8.77 11.48 9.57
CA PHE A 121 -7.34 11.41 9.74
C PHE A 121 -6.84 12.64 10.49
N THR A 122 -6.07 12.41 11.55
CA THR A 122 -5.45 13.47 12.35
C THR A 122 -4.07 13.76 11.76
N PRO A 123 -3.81 14.98 11.29
CA PRO A 123 -2.47 15.35 10.83
C PRO A 123 -1.49 15.22 11.99
N ALA A 124 -0.51 14.35 11.85
CA ALA A 124 0.57 14.16 12.81
C ALA A 124 1.85 13.80 12.07
N LEU A 125 2.96 14.32 12.58
CA LEU A 125 4.28 13.81 12.21
C LEU A 125 4.35 12.38 12.70
N PHE A 126 4.87 11.50 11.86
CA PHE A 126 4.72 10.09 12.06
C PHE A 126 5.70 9.56 13.10
N ASP A 127 5.22 9.22 14.30
CA ASP A 127 5.97 8.48 15.32
C ASP A 127 5.22 7.18 15.70
N VAL A 128 5.60 6.07 15.07
CA VAL A 128 5.03 4.71 15.32
C VAL A 128 5.18 4.26 16.78
N SER A 129 6.03 4.89 17.59
CA SER A 129 6.17 4.52 18.99
C SER A 129 5.05 5.05 19.89
N THR A 130 4.30 6.06 19.43
CA THR A 130 3.22 6.69 20.20
C THR A 130 1.89 6.78 19.48
N ASP A 131 1.89 6.73 18.16
CA ASP A 131 0.71 6.97 17.35
C ASP A 131 0.09 5.69 16.79
N ASN A 132 -1.24 5.67 16.75
CA ASN A 132 -1.98 4.65 16.03
C ASN A 132 -2.01 5.02 14.55
N MET A 133 -1.36 4.21 13.70
CA MET A 133 -1.18 4.51 12.27
C MET A 133 -2.52 4.70 11.53
N ASP A 134 -3.56 3.99 11.96
CA ASP A 134 -4.90 4.06 11.38
C ASP A 134 -5.62 5.39 11.67
N ASP A 135 -5.18 6.14 12.70
CA ASP A 135 -5.71 7.47 13.00
C ASP A 135 -5.09 8.57 12.10
N ILE A 136 -3.99 8.26 11.41
CA ILE A 136 -3.22 9.20 10.57
C ILE A 136 -3.34 8.85 9.09
N LEU A 137 -3.26 7.56 8.74
CA LEU A 137 -3.19 7.05 7.38
C LEU A 137 -4.29 6.01 7.14
N PRO A 138 -4.95 6.01 5.97
CA PRO A 138 -5.95 5.00 5.64
C PRO A 138 -5.37 3.59 5.66
N GLU A 139 -6.02 2.67 6.36
CA GLU A 139 -5.69 1.23 6.32
C GLU A 139 -5.92 0.68 4.91
N SER A 140 -5.00 -0.17 4.43
CA SER A 140 -5.15 -0.87 3.15
C SER A 140 -6.16 -2.02 3.24
N ALA A 141 -6.79 -2.35 2.12
CA ALA A 141 -7.62 -3.54 1.90
C ALA A 141 -7.00 -4.85 2.42
N ILE A 142 -5.67 -4.93 2.39
CA ILE A 142 -4.88 -6.13 2.74
C ILE A 142 -4.65 -6.23 4.26
N GLY A 143 -4.96 -5.16 5.02
CA GLY A 143 -5.09 -5.15 6.49
C GLY A 143 -3.77 -5.28 7.26
N THR A 144 -2.64 -5.30 6.58
CA THR A 144 -1.31 -5.37 7.21
C THR A 144 -0.53 -4.07 7.12
N VAL A 145 -0.98 -3.14 6.27
CA VAL A 145 -0.28 -1.92 5.90
C VAL A 145 -1.26 -0.79 5.63
N ASN A 146 -0.78 0.45 5.60
CA ASN A 146 -1.59 1.63 5.31
C ASN A 146 -1.22 2.23 3.94
N TRP A 147 -1.96 3.26 3.55
CA TRP A 147 -1.71 4.08 2.38
C TRP A 147 -1.01 5.38 2.77
N GLY A 148 0.09 5.68 2.09
CA GLY A 148 0.84 6.93 2.22
C GLY A 148 0.82 7.75 0.94
N VAL A 149 1.25 9.00 1.04
CA VAL A 149 1.64 9.84 -0.10
C VAL A 149 3.01 10.50 0.09
N TYR A 150 3.82 10.49 -0.97
CA TYR A 150 5.09 11.22 -1.01
C TYR A 150 5.23 11.86 -2.39
N ALA A 151 6.06 12.88 -2.51
CA ALA A 151 6.46 13.43 -3.80
C ALA A 151 7.90 13.06 -4.14
N ASN A 152 8.35 13.42 -5.33
CA ASN A 152 9.76 13.46 -5.65
C ASN A 152 10.01 14.87 -6.16
N SER A 153 10.44 15.74 -5.24
CA SER A 153 10.69 17.16 -5.49
C SER A 153 11.83 17.42 -6.48
N SER A 154 12.60 16.40 -6.87
CA SER A 154 13.59 16.55 -7.94
C SER A 154 12.96 16.50 -9.33
N ILE A 155 11.76 15.94 -9.46
CA ILE A 155 11.04 15.76 -10.73
C ILE A 155 9.59 16.25 -10.67
N ASP A 156 9.17 16.87 -9.56
CA ASP A 156 7.82 17.39 -9.30
C ASP A 156 6.70 16.36 -9.51
N VAL A 157 6.91 15.11 -9.06
CA VAL A 157 5.93 14.02 -9.20
C VAL A 157 5.45 13.54 -7.84
N ASN A 158 4.13 13.42 -7.65
CA ASN A 158 3.53 12.83 -6.45
C ASN A 158 3.22 11.35 -6.66
N TYR A 159 3.21 10.58 -5.59
CA TYR A 159 2.92 9.15 -5.60
C TYR A 159 2.08 8.74 -4.38
N PHE A 160 1.14 7.83 -4.60
CA PHE A 160 0.61 6.99 -3.53
C PHE A 160 1.59 5.86 -3.23
N VAL A 161 1.70 5.47 -1.97
CA VAL A 161 2.59 4.40 -1.51
C VAL A 161 1.85 3.43 -0.64
N LEU A 162 2.15 2.16 -0.82
CA LEU A 162 1.64 1.09 0.03
C LEU A 162 2.68 0.71 1.09
N GLY A 163 2.28 0.64 2.36
CA GLY A 163 3.20 0.29 3.44
C GLY A 163 4.13 1.42 3.87
N PRO A 164 3.62 2.62 4.23
CA PRO A 164 4.41 3.59 4.98
C PRO A 164 4.82 3.01 6.35
N ALA A 165 6.05 3.24 6.76
CA ALA A 165 6.70 2.72 7.97
C ALA A 165 7.65 3.75 8.60
N ASN A 166 7.98 3.61 9.88
CA ASN A 166 8.65 4.70 10.62
C ASN A 166 10.06 4.92 10.09
N ASP A 167 10.48 6.18 9.95
CA ASP A 167 11.91 6.46 9.87
C ASP A 167 12.58 6.26 11.24
N SER A 168 13.12 5.06 11.44
CA SER A 168 13.93 4.74 12.62
C SER A 168 15.23 5.54 12.73
N SER A 169 15.62 6.29 11.68
CA SER A 169 16.92 6.94 11.57
C SER A 169 16.93 8.45 11.81
N ASN A 170 15.82 9.17 11.66
CA ASN A 170 15.67 10.55 12.16
C ASN A 170 14.22 10.85 12.53
N GLY A 171 13.99 11.04 13.83
CA GLY A 171 12.70 11.50 14.32
C GLY A 171 12.32 12.87 13.74
N THR A 172 11.01 13.08 13.64
CA THR A 172 10.29 14.36 13.57
C THR A 172 10.09 15.03 12.22
N ASP A 173 10.61 14.54 11.09
CA ASP A 173 10.21 15.09 9.78
C ASP A 173 8.91 14.43 9.25
N GLY A 174 8.25 15.07 8.28
CA GLY A 174 7.07 14.49 7.63
C GLY A 174 7.42 13.32 6.71
N LYS A 175 8.68 12.85 6.73
CA LYS A 175 9.15 11.73 5.92
C LYS A 175 8.84 10.43 6.65
N TYR A 176 8.58 9.40 5.88
CA TYR A 176 8.42 8.05 6.41
C TYR A 176 9.10 7.08 5.46
N ASN A 177 9.54 5.95 6.01
CA ASN A 177 10.08 4.83 5.27
C ASN A 177 8.97 4.01 4.65
N THR A 178 9.33 3.01 3.87
CA THR A 178 8.41 1.99 3.40
C THR A 178 8.72 0.63 4.00
N GLU A 179 7.68 -0.18 4.19
CA GLU A 179 7.68 -1.59 4.57
C GLU A 179 7.15 -2.47 3.44
N ASP A 180 7.66 -3.71 3.36
CA ASP A 180 7.18 -4.68 2.39
C ASP A 180 5.73 -5.10 2.68
N ALA A 181 4.87 -4.98 1.66
CA ALA A 181 3.43 -5.22 1.78
C ALA A 181 2.96 -6.44 0.97
N LEU A 182 3.66 -6.76 -0.12
CA LEU A 182 3.21 -7.69 -1.15
C LEU A 182 4.29 -8.72 -1.49
N THR A 183 3.85 -9.88 -1.96
CA THR A 183 4.75 -10.80 -2.66
C THR A 183 5.03 -10.26 -4.08
N PRO A 184 6.14 -10.65 -4.72
CA PRO A 184 6.42 -10.26 -6.10
C PRO A 184 5.33 -10.66 -7.09
N LEU A 185 4.68 -11.80 -6.88
CA LEU A 185 3.57 -12.27 -7.71
C LEU A 185 2.34 -11.36 -7.58
N ASP A 186 2.03 -10.92 -6.36
CA ASP A 186 0.92 -10.00 -6.11
C ASP A 186 1.18 -8.62 -6.70
N ALA A 187 2.40 -8.10 -6.49
CA ALA A 187 2.85 -6.82 -7.04
C ALA A 187 2.78 -6.83 -8.57
N TYR A 188 3.31 -7.87 -9.22
CA TYR A 188 3.19 -8.08 -10.66
C TYR A 188 1.73 -8.13 -11.13
N SER A 189 0.86 -8.83 -10.38
CA SER A 189 -0.56 -8.96 -10.74
C SER A 189 -1.33 -7.64 -10.65
N ILE A 190 -0.86 -6.69 -9.84
CA ILE A 190 -1.40 -5.32 -9.76
C ILE A 190 -0.88 -4.50 -10.93
N ASP A 191 0.44 -4.52 -11.13
CA ASP A 191 1.11 -3.76 -12.19
C ASP A 191 0.55 -4.10 -13.57
N ILE A 192 0.46 -5.38 -13.97
CA ILE A 192 -0.10 -5.75 -15.30
C ILE A 192 -1.56 -5.34 -15.51
N LYS A 193 -2.31 -5.05 -14.43
CA LYS A 193 -3.70 -4.60 -14.54
C LYS A 193 -3.79 -3.09 -14.69
N LEU A 194 -2.82 -2.35 -14.19
CA LEU A 194 -2.80 -0.89 -14.15
C LEU A 194 -1.87 -0.27 -15.19
N ASP A 195 -0.81 -0.97 -15.57
CA ASP A 195 0.25 -0.46 -16.44
C ASP A 195 0.92 -1.54 -17.32
N ASP A 196 2.21 -1.85 -17.13
CA ASP A 196 3.04 -2.57 -18.10
C ASP A 196 3.66 -3.87 -17.54
N GLY A 197 3.57 -4.11 -16.23
CA GLY A 197 4.14 -5.30 -15.60
C GLY A 197 5.66 -5.23 -15.38
N LEU A 198 6.27 -4.06 -15.56
CA LEU A 198 7.68 -3.81 -15.29
C LEU A 198 7.84 -3.08 -13.95
N PRO A 199 8.57 -3.67 -12.98
CA PRO A 199 8.65 -3.12 -11.62
C PRO A 199 9.28 -1.72 -11.54
N ASN A 200 10.14 -1.34 -12.49
CA ASN A 200 11.00 -0.15 -12.35
C ASN A 200 10.51 1.08 -13.13
N GLN A 201 9.43 0.97 -13.89
CA GLN A 201 9.01 2.02 -14.83
C GLN A 201 7.51 2.24 -14.81
N GLY A 202 7.09 3.31 -15.48
CA GLY A 202 5.69 3.58 -15.69
C GLY A 202 4.98 4.16 -14.46
N TYR A 203 3.67 3.96 -14.48
CA TYR A 203 2.67 4.40 -13.53
C TYR A 203 2.74 3.65 -12.19
N VAL A 204 2.93 2.33 -12.23
CA VAL A 204 3.09 1.49 -11.05
C VAL A 204 4.55 1.08 -10.94
N ARG A 205 5.20 1.43 -9.84
CA ARG A 205 6.58 1.05 -9.59
C ARG A 205 6.66 0.22 -8.33
N ALA A 206 7.29 -0.94 -8.44
CA ALA A 206 7.57 -1.82 -7.31
C ALA A 206 8.96 -1.57 -6.75
N GLY A 207 9.09 -1.86 -5.47
CA GLY A 207 10.28 -1.56 -4.70
C GLY A 207 10.42 -2.41 -3.47
N GLU A 208 11.61 -2.39 -2.86
CA GLU A 208 11.82 -2.94 -1.52
C GLU A 208 11.43 -1.89 -0.48
N GLY A 209 10.65 -2.32 0.51
CA GLY A 209 10.31 -1.57 1.71
C GLY A 209 11.17 -2.00 2.91
N SER A 210 12.48 -2.20 2.78
CA SER A 210 13.32 -2.58 3.93
C SER A 210 13.67 -1.39 4.84
N ASN A 211 12.65 -0.65 5.30
CA ASN A 211 12.80 0.66 5.95
C ASN A 211 13.61 1.64 5.08
N THR A 212 13.36 1.62 3.78
CA THR A 212 13.95 2.54 2.81
C THR A 212 13.11 3.81 2.74
N ASP A 213 13.76 4.95 2.53
CA ASP A 213 13.08 6.25 2.40
C ASP A 213 12.00 6.18 1.32
N ALA A 214 10.77 6.59 1.62
CA ALA A 214 9.71 6.66 0.62
C ALA A 214 10.10 7.58 -0.57
N TRP A 215 10.99 8.56 -0.37
CA TRP A 215 11.42 9.54 -1.37
C TRP A 215 12.47 9.05 -2.36
N THR A 216 13.23 8.01 -2.02
CA THR A 216 14.22 7.43 -2.94
C THR A 216 13.50 6.44 -3.85
N LEU A 217 13.68 6.55 -5.18
CA LEU A 217 13.13 5.54 -6.09
C LEU A 217 13.66 4.16 -5.67
N PRO A 218 12.82 3.11 -5.73
CA PRO A 218 13.19 1.85 -5.10
C PRO A 218 14.48 1.28 -5.67
N ASP A 219 15.47 1.04 -4.80
CA ASP A 219 16.77 0.51 -5.22
C ASP A 219 16.78 -1.01 -5.22
N GLY A 220 16.50 -1.58 -6.39
CA GLY A 220 17.24 -2.73 -6.92
C GLY A 220 17.40 -3.99 -6.09
N ASP A 221 16.51 -4.29 -5.15
CA ASP A 221 16.54 -5.58 -4.48
C ASP A 221 16.07 -6.71 -5.40
N THR A 222 16.95 -7.69 -5.52
CA THR A 222 16.75 -8.98 -6.17
C THR A 222 15.57 -9.79 -5.64
N THR A 223 15.05 -9.51 -4.42
CA THR A 223 13.93 -10.27 -3.87
C THR A 223 12.57 -9.85 -4.43
N CYS A 224 12.34 -8.55 -4.66
CA CYS A 224 11.13 -8.07 -5.34
C CYS A 224 11.25 -8.17 -6.86
N ALA A 225 12.39 -7.76 -7.42
CA ALA A 225 12.64 -7.69 -8.85
C ALA A 225 14.01 -8.28 -9.21
N ASN A 226 14.12 -9.05 -10.29
CA ASN A 226 15.35 -9.70 -10.75
C ASN A 226 16.45 -8.75 -11.27
N SER A 227 16.26 -7.44 -11.16
CA SER A 227 17.09 -6.43 -11.81
C SER A 227 17.17 -5.15 -10.97
N GLY A 228 18.41 -4.69 -10.76
CA GLY A 228 18.69 -3.36 -10.21
C GLY A 228 18.21 -2.21 -11.10
N VAL A 229 18.05 -1.02 -10.51
CA VAL A 229 17.41 0.20 -11.02
C VAL A 229 17.87 0.70 -12.39
N GLU A 230 19.03 0.27 -12.87
CA GLU A 230 19.59 0.80 -14.13
C GLU A 230 19.19 0.04 -15.40
N GLN A 231 18.25 -0.91 -15.33
CA GLN A 231 17.76 -1.60 -16.51
C GLN A 231 16.27 -1.31 -16.75
N ASP A 232 15.99 -0.59 -17.84
CA ASP A 232 14.67 -0.34 -18.45
C ASP A 232 13.92 -1.63 -18.88
N SER A 233 14.37 -2.80 -18.42
CA SER A 233 13.87 -4.13 -18.77
C SER A 233 13.79 -5.05 -17.55
N GLY A 234 13.52 -4.47 -16.38
CA GLY A 234 13.41 -5.25 -15.16
C GLY A 234 12.22 -6.19 -15.13
N THR A 235 12.32 -7.29 -14.40
CA THR A 235 11.23 -8.27 -14.25
C THR A 235 11.05 -8.62 -12.79
N TYR A 236 9.81 -8.81 -12.34
CA TYR A 236 9.53 -9.31 -10.99
C TYR A 236 10.20 -10.66 -10.72
N ASN A 237 10.65 -10.87 -9.48
CA ASN A 237 11.17 -12.15 -9.03
C ASN A 237 10.03 -13.08 -8.61
N LEU A 238 9.38 -13.71 -9.59
CA LEU A 238 8.22 -14.60 -9.36
C LEU A 238 8.57 -15.91 -8.64
N ASP A 239 9.85 -16.22 -8.45
CA ASP A 239 10.30 -17.38 -7.69
C ASP A 239 10.30 -17.09 -6.17
N ALA A 240 10.34 -15.82 -5.77
CA ALA A 240 10.27 -15.41 -4.37
C ALA A 240 8.82 -15.46 -3.86
N THR A 241 8.62 -16.17 -2.74
CA THR A 241 7.31 -16.34 -2.10
C THR A 241 7.15 -15.53 -0.81
N ALA A 242 8.20 -14.81 -0.41
CA ALA A 242 8.16 -13.92 0.75
C ALA A 242 7.48 -12.60 0.37
N ILE A 243 6.95 -11.90 1.38
CA ILE A 243 6.58 -10.50 1.26
C ILE A 243 7.89 -9.72 1.14
N ALA A 244 8.04 -8.98 0.04
CA ALA A 244 9.29 -8.34 -0.36
C ALA A 244 9.09 -7.07 -1.19
N CYS A 245 7.84 -6.71 -1.50
CA CYS A 245 7.52 -5.60 -2.38
C CYS A 245 6.63 -4.57 -1.69
N THR A 246 6.97 -3.30 -1.82
CA THR A 246 6.06 -2.15 -1.75
C THR A 246 5.72 -1.67 -3.16
N LEU A 247 4.56 -1.04 -3.33
CA LEU A 247 4.13 -0.44 -4.59
C LEU A 247 3.97 1.07 -4.43
N ARG A 248 4.33 1.78 -5.51
CA ARG A 248 4.18 3.21 -5.65
C ARG A 248 3.39 3.50 -6.91
N PHE A 249 2.37 4.34 -6.79
CA PHE A 249 1.46 4.68 -7.88
C PHE A 249 1.62 6.17 -8.14
N GLU A 250 2.08 6.53 -9.34
CA GLU A 250 2.21 7.93 -9.74
C GLU A 250 0.84 8.64 -9.69
N MET A 251 0.75 9.80 -9.07
CA MET A 251 -0.47 10.61 -9.10
C MET A 251 -0.59 11.30 -10.45
N ARG A 252 -1.58 10.92 -11.24
CA ARG A 252 -1.90 11.57 -12.51
C ARG A 252 -3.18 12.38 -12.35
N TYR A 253 -3.11 13.68 -12.63
CA TYR A 253 -4.20 14.63 -12.42
C TYR A 253 -4.36 15.65 -13.56
#